data_AF-A0A7C2AKS5-F1
#
_entry.id   AF-A0A7C2AKS5-F1
#
_cell.length_a   1.000
_cell.length_b   1.000
_cell.length_c   1.000
_cell.angle_alpha   90.00
_cell.angle_beta   90.00
_cell.angle_gamma   90.00
#
_symmetry.space_group_name_H-M   'P 1'
#
loop_
_entity.id
_entity.type
_entity.pdbx_description
1 polymer ?
#
loop_
_entity_poly.entity_id
_entity_poly.type
_entity_poly.pdbx_seq_one_letter_code
_entity_poly.pdbx_strand_id
1 'polypeptide(L)'
;MSMDAMNLQVKNAFDNAKVIPRINPKAGNGKIRKMAETYEAFFLSRVLQPIFSGIKAAEPFGGGVGEDMWRSLQVDEYGKAIAANGGIGLADGIMREILKLQEGTKSWLPATRSTT
;
A
#
# COMPACT_ATOMS: atom_id res chain seq x y z
N MET A 1 34.00 11.38 -6.67
CA MET A 1 32.78 10.86 -6.02
C MET A 1 32.94 9.35 -5.91
N SER A 2 33.00 8.79 -4.70
CA SER A 2 33.31 7.36 -4.52
C SER A 2 32.12 6.49 -4.95
N MET A 3 32.44 5.33 -5.54
CA MET A 3 31.47 4.29 -5.93
C MET A 3 30.59 3.86 -4.73
N ASP A 4 31.13 3.97 -3.51
CA ASP A 4 30.44 3.63 -2.26
C ASP A 4 29.26 4.57 -1.93
N ALA A 5 29.39 5.87 -2.25
CA ALA A 5 28.31 6.83 -2.05
C ALA A 5 27.16 6.62 -3.05
N MET A 6 27.49 6.19 -4.28
CA MET A 6 26.52 5.84 -5.31
C MET A 6 25.79 4.55 -4.95
N ASN A 7 26.51 3.54 -4.43
CA ASN A 7 25.91 2.31 -3.92
C ASN A 7 24.98 2.53 -2.72
N LEU A 8 25.26 3.52 -1.86
CA LEU A 8 24.40 3.88 -0.74
C LEU A 8 23.10 4.56 -1.21
N GLN A 9 23.18 5.44 -2.21
CA GLN A 9 21.98 6.05 -2.81
C GLN A 9 21.15 5.03 -3.59
N VAL A 10 21.80 4.11 -4.30
CA VAL A 10 21.14 3.03 -5.06
C VAL A 10 20.47 2.04 -4.11
N LYS A 11 21.11 1.64 -3.00
CA LYS A 11 20.48 0.81 -1.96
C LYS A 11 19.28 1.52 -1.33
N ASN A 12 19.42 2.79 -0.97
CA ASN A 12 18.30 3.57 -0.44
C ASN A 12 17.17 3.75 -1.48
N ALA A 13 17.50 3.88 -2.77
CA ALA A 13 16.52 3.97 -3.85
C ALA A 13 15.81 2.64 -4.10
N PHE A 14 16.52 1.51 -4.01
CA PHE A 14 15.92 0.17 -4.08
C PHE A 14 15.07 -0.17 -2.85
N ASP A 15 15.46 0.28 -1.66
CA ASP A 15 14.63 0.19 -0.44
C ASP A 15 13.38 1.09 -0.50
N ASN A 16 13.35 2.09 -1.39
CA ASN A 16 12.16 2.92 -1.63
C ASN A 16 11.37 2.49 -2.88
N ALA A 17 12.00 1.75 -3.80
CA ALA A 17 11.37 1.25 -5.01
C ALA A 17 10.88 -0.19 -4.77
N LYS A 18 9.56 -0.33 -4.58
CA LYS A 18 8.82 -1.62 -4.59
C LYS A 18 8.93 -2.42 -3.28
N VAL A 19 8.60 -1.79 -2.17
CA VAL A 19 8.49 -2.45 -0.87
C VAL A 19 7.04 -2.81 -0.60
N ILE A 20 6.75 -4.12 -0.55
CA ILE A 20 5.54 -4.61 0.12
C ILE A 20 5.59 -4.05 1.56
N PRO A 21 4.60 -3.26 2.01
CA PRO A 21 4.65 -2.63 3.32
C PRO A 21 4.85 -3.67 4.43
N ARG A 22 6.00 -3.61 5.12
CA ARG A 22 6.26 -4.48 6.27
C ARG A 22 5.56 -3.89 7.49
N ILE A 23 4.49 -4.54 7.91
CA ILE A 23 3.70 -4.10 9.05
C ILE A 23 4.45 -4.46 10.34
N ASN A 24 4.78 -3.46 11.14
CA ASN A 24 5.25 -3.69 12.52
C ASN A 24 4.04 -3.69 13.47
N PRO A 25 3.64 -4.85 14.02
CA PRO A 25 2.49 -4.92 14.90
C PRO A 25 2.71 -4.20 16.21
N LYS A 26 3.92 -3.72 16.58
CA LYS A 26 4.13 -2.90 17.78
C LYS A 26 4.09 -1.39 17.51
N ALA A 27 3.85 -0.98 16.27
CA ALA A 27 3.75 0.43 15.91
C ALA A 27 2.45 1.07 16.44
N GLY A 28 2.43 2.40 16.57
CA GLY A 28 1.21 3.10 16.97
C GLY A 28 0.10 3.02 15.92
N ASN A 29 -1.16 3.09 16.37
CA ASN A 29 -2.36 2.90 15.54
C ASN A 29 -2.36 3.72 14.24
N GLY A 30 -1.93 4.99 14.28
CA GLY A 30 -1.86 5.84 13.09
C GLY A 30 -0.83 5.36 12.04
N LYS A 31 0.31 4.81 12.48
CA LYS A 31 1.32 4.23 11.58
C LYS A 31 0.82 2.94 10.94
N ILE A 32 0.12 2.12 11.73
CA ILE A 32 -0.49 0.88 11.25
C ILE A 32 -1.56 1.17 10.21
N ARG A 33 -2.45 2.14 10.47
CA ARG A 33 -3.48 2.55 9.51
C ARG A 33 -2.87 2.99 8.19
N LYS A 34 -1.86 3.87 8.22
CA LYS A 34 -1.16 4.31 7.01
C LYS A 34 -0.49 3.15 6.25
N MET A 35 0.10 2.19 6.96
CA MET A 35 0.70 0.99 6.36
C MET A 35 -0.36 0.07 5.71
N ALA A 36 -1.51 -0.10 6.38
CA ALA A 36 -2.62 -0.89 5.88
C ALA A 36 -3.26 -0.27 4.63
N GLU A 37 -3.45 1.06 4.61
CA GLU A 37 -3.89 1.82 3.43
C GLU A 37 -2.90 1.69 2.26
N THR A 38 -1.60 1.77 2.55
CA THR A 38 -0.54 1.59 1.53
C THR A 38 -0.58 0.17 0.96
N TYR A 39 -0.84 -0.84 1.79
CA TYR A 39 -0.96 -2.23 1.35
C TYR A 39 -2.21 -2.44 0.47
N GLU A 40 -3.34 -1.88 0.87
CA GLU A 40 -4.58 -1.93 0.08
C GLU A 40 -4.40 -1.26 -1.28
N ALA A 41 -3.73 -0.11 -1.35
CA ALA A 41 -3.41 0.55 -2.62
C ALA A 41 -2.52 -0.32 -3.54
N PHE A 42 -1.51 -1.00 -2.97
CA PHE A 42 -0.66 -1.92 -3.72
C PHE A 42 -1.45 -3.14 -4.23
N PHE A 43 -2.31 -3.71 -3.38
CA PHE A 43 -3.18 -4.82 -3.75
C PHE A 43 -4.15 -4.42 -4.88
N LEU A 44 -4.83 -3.28 -4.75
CA LEU A 44 -5.71 -2.74 -5.78
C LEU A 44 -4.95 -2.53 -7.08
N SER A 45 -3.75 -1.99 -7.04
CA SER A 45 -2.90 -1.84 -8.23
C SER A 45 -2.68 -3.17 -8.96
N ARG A 46 -2.48 -4.28 -8.23
CA ARG A 46 -2.31 -5.61 -8.82
C ARG A 46 -3.60 -6.21 -9.37
N VAL A 47 -4.74 -5.93 -8.74
CA VAL A 47 -6.07 -6.40 -9.18
C VAL A 47 -6.59 -5.60 -10.37
N LEU A 48 -6.31 -4.30 -10.40
CA LEU A 48 -6.73 -3.39 -11.46
C LEU A 48 -5.89 -3.55 -12.74
N GLN A 49 -4.62 -3.97 -12.63
CA GLN A 49 -3.75 -4.26 -13.78
C GLN A 49 -4.41 -5.10 -14.88
N PRO A 50 -4.97 -6.30 -14.61
CA PRO A 50 -5.63 -7.11 -15.64
C PRO A 50 -6.91 -6.44 -16.19
N ILE A 51 -7.67 -5.73 -15.34
CA ILE A 51 -8.90 -5.03 -15.75
C ILE A 51 -8.57 -3.95 -16.79
N PHE A 52 -7.55 -3.13 -16.54
CA PHE A 52 -7.11 -2.11 -17.50
C PHE A 52 -6.39 -2.68 -18.72
N SER A 53 -5.71 -3.81 -18.59
CA SER A 53 -5.13 -4.51 -19.75
C SER A 53 -6.18 -5.14 -20.68
N GLY A 54 -7.39 -5.40 -20.17
CA GLY A 54 -8.51 -6.01 -20.90
C GLY A 54 -9.44 -5.01 -21.61
N ILE A 55 -9.38 -3.73 -21.25
CA ILE A 55 -10.13 -2.66 -21.93
C ILE A 55 -9.36 -2.28 -23.20
N LYS A 56 -9.46 -3.10 -24.25
CA LYS A 56 -9.11 -2.67 -25.60
C LYS A 56 -10.18 -1.71 -26.09
N ALA A 57 -9.76 -0.54 -26.55
CA ALA A 57 -10.66 0.44 -27.15
C ALA A 57 -11.44 -0.17 -28.32
N ALA A 58 -12.74 0.12 -28.41
CA ALA A 58 -13.57 -0.36 -29.51
C ALA A 58 -13.20 0.35 -30.82
N GLU A 59 -12.91 -0.40 -31.87
CA GLU A 59 -12.78 0.15 -33.23
C GLU A 59 -14.16 0.65 -33.71
N PRO A 60 -14.27 1.84 -34.34
CA PRO A 60 -13.24 2.61 -35.07
C PRO A 60 -12.75 3.88 -34.35
N PHE A 61 -13.09 4.07 -33.08
CA PHE A 61 -12.70 5.28 -32.32
C PHE A 61 -11.45 5.11 -31.47
N GLY A 62 -10.90 3.90 -31.36
CA GLY A 62 -9.69 3.64 -30.59
C GLY A 62 -8.41 3.79 -31.41
N GLY A 63 -7.42 4.52 -30.88
CA GLY A 63 -6.04 4.43 -31.38
C GLY A 63 -5.22 5.73 -31.43
N GLY A 64 -5.65 6.81 -30.78
CA GLY A 64 -4.86 8.05 -30.69
C GLY A 64 -4.11 8.19 -29.35
N VAL A 65 -2.83 8.57 -29.38
CA VAL A 65 -1.99 8.83 -28.18
C VAL A 65 -2.67 9.78 -27.17
N GLY A 66 -3.46 10.74 -27.66
CA GLY A 66 -4.21 11.67 -26.81
C GLY A 66 -5.40 11.03 -26.07
N GLU A 67 -6.09 10.07 -26.70
CA GLU A 67 -7.19 9.33 -26.06
C GLU A 67 -6.66 8.38 -25.00
N ASP A 68 -5.56 7.67 -25.28
CA ASP A 68 -4.92 6.75 -24.33
C ASP A 68 -4.43 7.49 -23.08
N MET A 69 -3.85 8.68 -23.24
CA MET A 69 -3.41 9.52 -22.12
C MET A 69 -4.60 10.05 -21.30
N TRP A 70 -5.67 10.52 -21.96
CA TRP A 70 -6.88 10.95 -21.27
C TRP A 70 -7.58 9.80 -20.53
N ARG A 71 -7.68 8.62 -21.14
CA ARG A 71 -8.24 7.42 -20.51
C ARG A 71 -7.42 7.00 -19.29
N SER A 72 -6.10 7.02 -19.40
CA SER A 72 -5.22 6.72 -18.27
C SER A 72 -5.42 7.69 -17.11
N LEU A 73 -5.51 8.99 -17.39
CA LEU A 73 -5.79 10.01 -16.37
C LEU A 73 -7.19 9.83 -15.74
N GLN A 74 -8.21 9.55 -16.56
CA GLN A 74 -9.57 9.34 -16.08
C GLN A 74 -9.67 8.10 -15.19
N VAL A 75 -8.98 7.02 -15.58
CA VAL A 75 -8.87 5.79 -14.81
C VAL A 75 -8.17 6.02 -13.47
N ASP A 76 -7.07 6.76 -13.48
CA ASP A 76 -6.34 7.11 -12.25
C ASP A 76 -7.23 7.92 -11.29
N GLU A 77 -8.01 8.88 -11.79
CA GLU A 77 -8.94 9.66 -10.98
C GLU A 77 -10.10 8.81 -10.43
N TYR A 78 -10.66 7.88 -11.22
CA TYR A 78 -11.64 6.93 -10.70
C TYR A 78 -11.05 6.04 -9.60
N GLY A 79 -9.82 5.55 -9.80
CA GLY A 79 -9.10 4.77 -8.78
C GLY A 79 -8.88 5.54 -7.48
N LYS A 80 -8.43 6.80 -7.58
CA LYS A 80 -8.25 7.70 -6.42
C LYS A 80 -9.58 7.98 -5.73
N ALA A 81 -10.66 8.23 -6.48
CA ALA A 81 -11.98 8.50 -5.92
C ALA A 81 -12.53 7.28 -5.16
N ILE A 82 -12.39 6.07 -5.72
CA ILE A 82 -12.81 4.81 -5.07
C ILE A 82 -11.99 4.55 -3.80
N ALA A 83 -10.67 4.76 -3.85
CA ALA A 83 -9.79 4.60 -2.69
C ALA A 83 -10.10 5.64 -1.59
N ALA A 84 -10.28 6.91 -1.96
CA ALA A 84 -10.56 7.99 -1.03
C ALA A 84 -11.93 7.82 -0.34
N ASN A 85 -12.90 7.21 -1.01
CA ASN A 85 -14.23 6.99 -0.46
C ASN A 85 -14.35 5.71 0.40
N GLY A 86 -13.21 5.10 0.78
CA GLY A 86 -13.17 3.97 1.71
C GLY A 86 -12.53 2.69 1.15
N GLY A 87 -12.05 2.69 -0.10
CA GLY A 87 -11.40 1.53 -0.69
C GLY A 87 -12.32 0.31 -0.73
N ILE A 88 -11.75 -0.89 -0.57
CA ILE A 88 -12.51 -2.15 -0.48
C ILE A 88 -12.65 -2.64 0.97
N GLY A 89 -12.17 -1.84 1.95
CA GLY A 89 -12.19 -2.17 3.37
C GLY A 89 -11.10 -3.14 3.83
N LEU A 90 -10.09 -3.40 2.99
CA LEU A 90 -8.97 -4.30 3.31
C LEU A 90 -8.09 -3.70 4.41
N ALA A 91 -7.86 -2.38 4.38
CA ALA A 91 -7.08 -1.70 5.40
C ALA A 91 -7.67 -1.86 6.82
N ASP A 92 -9.00 -1.79 6.95
CA ASP A 92 -9.68 -1.99 8.24
C ASP A 92 -9.62 -3.46 8.70
N GLY A 93 -9.69 -4.42 7.77
CA GLY A 93 -9.48 -5.84 8.08
C GLY A 93 -8.07 -6.11 8.63
N ILE A 94 -7.05 -5.56 7.97
CA ILE A 94 -5.65 -5.64 8.40
C ILE A 94 -5.47 -4.99 9.77
N MET A 95 -6.05 -3.81 9.98
CA MET A 95 -5.99 -3.10 11.26
C MET A 95 -6.56 -3.95 12.41
N ARG A 96 -7.75 -4.56 12.22
CA ARG A 96 -8.37 -5.44 13.23
C ARG A 96 -7.47 -6.61 13.59
N GLU A 97 -6.83 -7.24 12.61
CA GLU A 97 -5.95 -8.38 12.86
C GLU A 97 -4.68 -7.97 13.62
N ILE A 98 -4.10 -6.83 13.27
CA ILE A 98 -2.91 -6.32 13.98
C ILE A 98 -3.25 -5.93 15.42
N LEU A 99 -4.41 -5.32 15.66
CA LEU A 99 -4.88 -5.01 17.01
C LEU A 99 -5.04 -6.29 17.85
N LYS A 100 -5.60 -7.36 17.30
CA LYS A 100 -5.66 -8.66 18.00
C LYS A 100 -4.28 -9.21 18.34
N LEU A 101 -3.32 -9.12 17.40
CA LEU A 101 -1.93 -9.54 17.63
C LEU A 101 -1.25 -8.70 18.72
N GLN A 102 -1.56 -7.40 18.79
CA GLN A 102 -1.09 -6.50 19.84
C GLN A 102 -1.66 -6.87 21.22
N GLU A 103 -2.96 -7.12 21.29
CA GLU A 103 -3.65 -7.50 22.52
C GLU A 103 -3.10 -8.81 23.10
N GLY A 104 -2.89 -9.81 22.24
CA GLY A 104 -2.25 -11.07 22.63
C GLY A 104 -0.83 -10.87 23.16
N THR A 105 -0.03 -10.02 22.51
CA THR A 105 1.35 -9.71 22.91
C THR A 105 1.43 -8.95 24.24
N LYS A 106 0.48 -8.04 24.50
CA LYS A 106 0.45 -7.24 25.74
C LYS A 106 0.04 -8.06 26.97
N SER A 107 -0.76 -9.11 26.77
CA SER A 107 -1.36 -9.89 27.87
C SER A 107 -0.38 -10.75 28.68
N TRP A 108 0.79 -11.10 28.12
CA TRP A 108 1.73 -12.05 28.73
C TRP A 108 2.86 -11.40 29.55
N LEU A 109 2.96 -10.06 29.62
CA LEU A 109 3.98 -9.43 30.46
C LEU A 109 3.71 -9.74 31.95
N PRO A 110 4.57 -10.50 32.65
CA PRO A 110 4.39 -10.74 34.07
C PRO A 110 4.55 -9.41 34.79
N ALA A 111 3.53 -9.00 35.56
CA ALA A 111 3.66 -7.87 36.47
C ALA A 111 4.80 -8.20 37.45
N THR A 112 5.97 -7.60 37.24
CA THR A 112 7.09 -7.70 38.17
C THR A 112 6.64 -7.00 39.45
N ARG A 113 6.07 -7.76 40.38
CA ARG A 113 5.80 -7.26 41.73
C ARG A 113 7.16 -6.91 42.33
N SER A 114 7.37 -5.61 42.55
CA SER A 114 8.42 -5.08 43.39
C SER A 114 8.24 -5.66 44.79
N THR A 115 9.09 -6.62 45.17
CA THR A 115 9.26 -6.98 46.57
C THR A 115 10.34 -6.08 47.14
N THR A 116 9.93 -5.29 48.13
CA THR A 116 10.76 -4.50 49.05
C THR A 116 11.81 -5.36 49.75
#